data_AF-A0A6B3VYJ5-F1
#
_entry.id   AF-A0A6B3VYJ5-F1
#
_cell.length_a   1.000
_cell.length_b   1.000
_cell.length_c   1.000
_cell.angle_alpha   90.00
_cell.angle_beta   90.00
_cell.angle_gamma   90.00
#
_symmetry.space_group_name_H-M   'P 1'
#
loop_
_entity.id
_entity.type
_entity.pdbx_description
1 polymer ?
#
loop_
_entity_poly.entity_id
_entity_poly.type
_entity_poly.pdbx_seq_one_letter_code
_entity_poly.pdbx_strand_id
1 'polypeptide(L)' 'MEPQVLLTKEMRMRIIELEYLDLPPEKYIQEIERIYIEETGERLPATIELMSSSESEALKNDPSGYDGTATHIIRYD' A
#
# COMPACT_ATOMS: atom_id res chain seq x y z
N MET A 1 5.06 -20.80 -2.66
CA MET A 1 5.45 -19.65 -3.49
C MET A 1 5.03 -18.43 -2.69
N GLU A 2 5.99 -17.80 -2.02
CA GLU A 2 5.80 -16.69 -1.06
C GLU A 2 5.06 -15.51 -1.70
N PRO A 3 4.26 -14.73 -0.95
CA PRO A 3 3.36 -13.76 -1.52
C PRO A 3 4.16 -12.62 -2.18
N GLN A 4 3.96 -12.49 -3.49
CA GLN A 4 4.49 -11.50 -4.44
C GLN A 4 4.05 -10.05 -4.12
N VAL A 5 3.98 -9.63 -2.86
CA VAL A 5 3.25 -8.41 -2.46
C VAL A 5 3.78 -7.18 -3.18
N LEU A 6 5.10 -7.04 -3.37
CA LEU A 6 5.74 -6.08 -4.27
C LEU A 6 7.12 -6.65 -4.64
N LEU A 7 7.33 -6.93 -5.93
CA LEU A 7 8.30 -7.89 -6.46
C LEU A 7 9.76 -7.62 -6.06
N THR A 8 10.11 -6.37 -5.78
CA THR A 8 11.48 -5.94 -5.53
C THR A 8 11.57 -5.00 -4.33
N LYS A 9 12.79 -4.78 -3.82
CA LYS A 9 13.03 -3.79 -2.76
C LYS A 9 12.69 -2.39 -3.27
N GLU A 10 13.00 -2.14 -4.52
CA GLU A 10 12.82 -0.89 -5.25
C GLU A 10 11.33 -0.53 -5.32
N MET A 11 10.47 -1.48 -5.69
CA MET A 11 9.01 -1.29 -5.70
C MET A 11 8.47 -0.94 -4.31
N ARG A 12 8.94 -1.65 -3.26
CA ARG A 12 8.53 -1.37 -1.88
C ARG A 12 8.95 0.03 -1.44
N MET A 13 10.15 0.46 -1.77
CA MET A 13 10.62 1.82 -1.47
C MET A 13 9.75 2.87 -2.13
N ARG A 14 9.42 2.70 -3.41
CA ARG A 14 8.55 3.64 -4.15
C ARG A 14 7.15 3.75 -3.55
N ILE A 15 6.63 2.67 -2.95
CA ILE A 15 5.30 2.66 -2.32
C ILE A 15 5.34 3.28 -0.93
N ILE A 16 6.40 3.03 -0.15
CA ILE A 16 6.64 3.73 1.11
C ILE A 16 6.74 5.25 0.88
N GLU A 17 7.38 5.68 -0.21
CA GLU A 17 7.45 7.11 -0.58
C GLU A 17 6.06 7.74 -0.80
N LEU A 18 5.05 6.97 -1.24
CA LEU A 18 3.69 7.47 -1.42
C LEU A 18 3.04 7.87 -0.09
N GLU A 19 3.41 7.24 1.03
CA GLU A 19 2.85 7.59 2.35
C GLU A 19 3.21 9.02 2.77
N TYR A 20 4.39 9.50 2.35
CA TYR A 20 4.83 10.87 2.63
C TYR A 20 4.12 11.93 1.79
N LEU A 21 3.36 11.53 0.77
CA LEU A 21 2.67 12.43 -0.15
C LEU A 21 1.24 12.78 0.29
N ASP A 22 0.76 12.21 1.41
CA ASP A 22 -0.58 12.45 1.97
C ASP A 22 -1.69 12.33 0.91
N LEU A 23 -1.59 11.29 0.09
CA LEU A 23 -2.50 11.06 -1.02
C LEU A 23 -3.85 10.53 -0.52
N PRO A 24 -4.97 10.93 -1.14
CA PRO A 24 -6.25 10.26 -0.92
C PRO A 24 -6.15 8.75 -1.20
N PRO A 25 -6.87 7.88 -0.49
CA PRO A 25 -6.75 6.42 -0.63
C PRO A 25 -6.89 5.92 -2.07
N GLU A 26 -7.85 6.44 -2.83
CA GLU A 26 -8.06 6.04 -4.22
C GLU A 26 -6.86 6.41 -5.11
N LYS A 27 -6.24 7.57 -4.82
CA LYS A 27 -5.05 8.01 -5.53
C LYS A 27 -3.86 7.15 -5.15
N TYR A 28 -3.67 6.84 -3.87
CA TYR A 28 -2.62 5.95 -3.39
C TYR A 28 -2.67 4.58 -4.08
N ILE A 29 -3.85 3.97 -4.18
CA ILE A 29 -4.06 2.70 -4.91
C ILE A 29 -3.65 2.82 -6.38
N GLN A 30 -4.08 3.88 -7.08
CA GLN A 30 -3.71 4.11 -8.48
C GLN A 30 -2.19 4.22 -8.68
N GLU A 31 -1.49 4.83 -7.72
CA GLU A 31 -0.04 4.98 -7.78
C GLU A 31 0.67 3.63 -7.57
N ILE A 32 0.18 2.78 -6.66
CA ILE A 32 0.66 1.40 -6.51
C ILE A 32 0.48 0.62 -7.82
N GLU A 33 -0.70 0.67 -8.42
CA GLU A 33 -0.99 -0.01 -9.68
C GLU A 33 -0.09 0.50 -10.81
N ARG A 34 0.15 1.81 -10.87
CA ARG A 34 1.07 2.40 -11.85
C ARG A 34 2.50 1.89 -11.65
N ILE A 35 3.02 1.91 -10.42
CA ILE A 35 4.35 1.37 -10.10
C ILE A 35 4.46 -0.09 -10.52
N TYR A 36 3.43 -0.90 -10.25
CA TYR A 36 3.42 -2.30 -10.67
C TYR A 36 3.51 -2.45 -12.20
N ILE A 37 2.74 -1.68 -12.96
CA ILE A 37 2.78 -1.70 -14.43
C ILE A 37 4.14 -1.25 -14.96
N GLU A 38 4.73 -0.19 -14.39
CA GLU A 38 6.04 0.32 -14.83
C GLU A 38 7.16 -0.72 -14.65
N GLU A 39 7.10 -1.51 -13.57
CA GLU A 39 8.17 -2.44 -13.20
C GLU A 39 7.98 -3.83 -13.83
N THR A 40 6.74 -4.21 -14.15
CA THR A 40 6.42 -5.55 -14.66
C THR A 40 5.92 -5.58 -16.10
N GLY A 41 5.42 -4.45 -16.60
CA GLY A 41 4.68 -4.38 -17.86
C GLY A 41 3.25 -4.95 -17.79
N GLU A 42 2.79 -5.41 -16.62
CA GLU A 42 1.52 -6.11 -16.45
C GLU A 42 0.58 -5.37 -15.48
N ARG A 43 -0.73 -5.65 -15.57
CA ARG A 43 -1.69 -5.16 -14.57
C ARG A 43 -1.53 -5.96 -13.28
N LEU A 44 -1.61 -5.29 -12.13
CA LEU A 44 -1.61 -5.96 -10.84
C LEU A 44 -2.82 -6.91 -10.72
N PRO A 45 -2.62 -8.25 -10.61
CA PRO A 45 -3.72 -9.19 -10.52
C PRO A 45 -4.20 -9.32 -9.06
N ALA A 46 -4.50 -8.18 -8.43
CA ALA A 46 -4.97 -8.11 -7.05
C ALA A 46 -5.86 -6.88 -6.82
N THR A 47 -6.72 -6.95 -5.80
CA THR A 47 -7.38 -5.80 -5.19
C THR A 47 -6.49 -5.28 -4.05
N ILE A 48 -6.47 -3.96 -3.89
CA ILE A 48 -5.76 -3.30 -2.79
C ILE A 48 -6.80 -2.72 -1.83
N GLU A 49 -6.64 -3.03 -0.55
CA GLU A 49 -7.36 -2.38 0.55
C GLU A 49 -6.35 -1.56 1.36
N LEU A 50 -6.74 -0.33 1.73
CA LEU A 50 -5.94 0.57 2.55
C LEU A 50 -6.66 0.85 3.87
N MET A 51 -5.89 1.02 4.93
CA MET A 51 -6.38 1.48 6.22
C MET A 51 -5.34 2.40 6.87
N SER A 52 -5.69 3.66 7.10
CA SER A 52 -4.86 4.56 7.92
C SER A 52 -5.00 4.21 9.41
N SER A 53 -3.93 4.39 10.18
CA SER A 53 -4.00 4.29 11.64
C SER A 53 -5.02 5.26 12.24
N SER A 54 -5.24 6.41 11.61
CA SER A 54 -6.23 7.42 12.02
C SER A 54 -7.68 6.92 11.97
N GLU A 55 -7.97 5.91 11.14
CA GLU A 55 -9.28 5.28 10.99
C GLU A 55 -9.50 4.18 12.04
N SER A 56 -8.45 3.77 12.76
CA SER A 56 -8.51 2.69 13.74
C SER A 56 -8.93 3.19 15.13
N GLU A 57 -10.12 2.81 15.58
CA GLU A 57 -10.58 3.06 16.96
C GLU A 57 -9.63 2.46 18.00
N ALA A 58 -9.01 1.32 17.69
CA ALA A 58 -8.09 0.64 18.60
C ALA A 58 -6.78 1.45 18.81
N LEU A 59 -6.40 2.29 17.85
CA LEU A 59 -5.16 3.06 17.89
C LEU A 59 -5.35 4.51 18.37
N LYS A 60 -6.60 4.99 18.56
CA LYS A 60 -6.87 6.39 18.97
C LYS A 60 -6.23 6.81 20.30
N ASN A 61 -6.01 5.87 21.21
CA ASN A 61 -5.37 6.12 22.51
C ASN A 61 -3.99 5.45 22.61
N ASP A 62 -3.40 5.06 21.47
CA ASP A 62 -2.08 4.46 21.46
C ASP A 62 -1.03 5.50 21.87
N PRO A 63 -0.26 5.27 22.96
CA PRO A 63 0.68 6.24 23.49
C PRO A 63 1.97 6.36 22.66
N SER A 64 2.18 5.49 21.66
CA SER A 64 3.37 5.54 20.80
C SER A 64 3.30 6.65 19.76
N GLY A 65 2.11 7.18 19.49
CA GLY A 65 1.89 8.14 18.40
C GLY A 65 2.07 7.50 17.02
N TYR A 66 1.79 6.20 16.88
CA TYR A 66 1.90 5.48 15.63
C TYR A 66 1.04 6.12 14.52
N ASP A 67 1.70 6.54 13.46
CA ASP A 67 1.11 7.06 12.24
C ASP A 67 1.60 6.20 11.06
N GLY A 68 0.66 5.61 10.33
CA GLY A 68 1.01 4.71 9.24
C GLY A 68 -0.21 4.19 8.47
N THR A 69 0.04 3.67 7.27
CA THR A 69 -1.00 3.10 6.41
C THR A 69 -0.75 1.61 6.22
N ALA A 70 -1.74 0.79 6.57
CA ALA A 70 -1.72 -0.63 6.26
C ALA A 70 -2.22 -0.84 4.82
N THR A 71 -1.43 -1.54 4.00
CA THR A 71 -1.79 -1.93 2.64
C THR A 71 -1.98 -3.45 2.58
N HIS A 72 -3.19 -3.90 2.27
CA HIS A 72 -3.54 -5.31 2.10
C HIS A 72 -3.77 -5.62 0.62
N ILE A 73 -3.04 -6.62 0.10
CA ILE A 73 -3.07 -6.99 -1.32
C ILE A 73 -3.71 -8.38 -1.45
N ILE A 74 -4.92 -8.42 -2.00
CA ILE A 74 -5.74 -9.63 -2.15
C ILE A 74 -5.72 -10.07 -3.60
N ARG A 75 -5.15 -11.24 -3.88
CA ARG A 75 -5.03 -11.75 -5.25
C ARG A 75 -6.39 -12.18 -5.81
N TYR A 76 -6.57 -11.97 -7.12
CA TYR A 76 -7.56 -12.70 -7.90
C TYR A 76 -6.97 -14.08 -8.20
N ASP A 77 -7.39 -15.09 -7.48
CA ASP A 77 -7.04 -16.49 -7.71
C ASP A 77 -7.45 -16.99 -9.11
#